data_AF-A0A2M8HMG4-F1
#
_entry.id   AF-A0A2M8HMG4-F1
#
_cell.length_a   1.000
_cell.length_b   1.000
_cell.length_c   1.000
_cell.angle_alpha   90.00
_cell.angle_beta   90.00
_cell.angle_gamma   90.00
#
_symmetry.space_group_name_H-M   'P 1'
#
loop_
_entity.id
_entity.type
_entity.pdbx_description
1 polymer ?
#
loop_
_entity_poly.entity_id
_entity_poly.type
_entity_poly.pdbx_seq_one_letter_code
_entity_poly.pdbx_strand_id
1 'polypeptide(L)'
;MRGLGHERLISLSEKADRDKMLYLSKRLSDDLIIDLVQKLPEPILLETLDNLLEDDIVYFLEKFPLEVIVQISITIPPSDVRKMVLELGREELLESLQKVGIDKSLILWEKLGTDRVIKLALASGMSQLTKIATSLTVEESSKWIQERGIDEIPVFLEFFGVDNMISLFKTLGFDTALALINQLGAKKMMEISKKISSMKLAAKVPNTIHLLPSKKKPKSKKGKQAKRKKTKVKSKRKSKP
;
A
#
# COMPACT_ATOMS: atom_id res chain seq x y z
N MET A 1 40.52 20.50 7.39
CA MET A 1 39.64 20.25 6.23
C MET A 1 38.55 21.31 6.25
N ARG A 2 38.68 22.38 5.46
CA ARG A 2 37.56 23.31 5.21
C ARG A 2 36.59 22.53 4.33
N GLY A 3 35.59 21.92 4.95
CA GLY A 3 34.83 20.81 4.38
C GLY A 3 33.78 21.27 3.38
N LEU A 4 33.50 20.41 2.38
CA LEU A 4 32.51 20.60 1.30
C LEU A 4 31.18 21.24 1.76
N GLY A 5 30.74 21.02 3.00
CA GLY A 5 29.52 21.61 3.55
C GLY A 5 29.54 23.15 3.54
N HIS A 6 30.67 23.79 3.87
CA HIS A 6 30.75 25.25 3.91
C HIS A 6 30.75 25.88 2.51
N GLU A 7 31.38 25.26 1.53
CA GLU A 7 31.36 25.74 0.14
C GLU A 7 29.96 25.62 -0.47
N ARG A 8 29.25 24.52 -0.17
CA ARG A 8 27.85 24.34 -0.59
C ARG A 8 26.90 25.31 0.11
N LEU A 9 27.13 25.61 1.39
CA LEU A 9 26.38 26.64 2.12
C LEU A 9 26.56 28.04 1.49
N ILE A 10 27.79 28.38 1.08
CA ILE A 10 28.06 29.64 0.39
C ILE A 10 27.31 29.68 -0.94
N SER A 11 27.41 28.63 -1.77
CA SER A 11 26.66 28.52 -3.04
C SER A 11 25.15 28.66 -2.84
N LEU A 12 24.59 28.01 -1.81
CA LEU A 12 23.18 28.13 -1.46
C LEU A 12 22.82 29.55 -1.03
N SER A 13 23.64 30.19 -0.20
CA SER A 13 23.38 31.57 0.26
C SER A 13 23.41 32.63 -0.84
N GLU A 14 24.11 32.35 -1.95
CA GLU A 14 24.15 33.22 -3.13
C GLU A 14 22.91 33.08 -4.01
N LYS A 15 22.30 31.89 -4.03
CA LYS A 15 21.19 31.54 -4.95
C LYS A 15 19.82 31.53 -4.29
N ALA A 16 19.76 31.24 -2.99
CA ALA A 16 18.53 31.18 -2.22
C ALA A 16 18.12 32.55 -1.68
N ASP A 17 16.83 32.69 -1.35
CA ASP A 17 16.30 33.88 -0.70
C ASP A 17 16.99 34.12 0.66
N ARG A 18 17.56 35.30 0.84
CA ARG A 18 18.34 35.66 2.03
C ARG A 18 17.48 35.79 3.28
N ASP A 19 16.27 36.31 3.16
CA ASP A 19 15.37 36.51 4.30
C ASP A 19 14.88 35.15 4.81
N LYS A 20 14.59 34.25 3.86
CA LYS A 20 14.26 32.85 4.16
C LYS A 20 15.40 32.11 4.85
N MET A 21 16.61 32.20 4.32
CA MET A 21 17.79 31.57 4.92
C MET A 21 18.08 32.12 6.32
N LEU A 22 17.91 33.42 6.52
CA LEU A 22 18.05 34.06 7.83
C LEU A 22 16.96 33.62 8.81
N TYR A 23 15.73 33.38 8.34
CA TYR A 23 14.67 32.85 9.17
C TYR A 23 14.99 31.42 9.64
N LEU A 24 15.39 30.56 8.70
CA LEU A 24 15.73 29.17 9.00
C LEU A 24 16.94 29.07 9.94
N SER A 25 17.98 29.89 9.75
CA SER A 25 19.16 29.89 10.63
C SER A 25 18.88 30.35 12.07
N LYS A 26 17.82 31.14 12.28
CA LYS A 26 17.39 31.54 13.63
C LYS A 26 16.62 30.45 14.37
N ARG A 27 16.08 29.47 13.66
CA ARG A 27 15.18 28.44 14.23
C ARG A 27 15.74 27.03 14.18
N LEU A 28 16.65 26.77 13.26
CA LEU A 28 17.35 25.48 13.13
C LEU A 28 18.74 25.59 13.73
N SER A 29 19.27 24.48 14.26
CA SER A 29 20.66 24.44 14.73
C SER A 29 21.63 24.43 13.55
N ASP A 30 22.81 25.01 13.75
CA ASP A 30 23.87 25.02 12.74
C ASP A 30 24.25 23.61 12.28
N ASP A 31 24.32 22.65 13.21
CA ASP A 31 24.60 21.24 12.90
C ASP A 31 23.55 20.63 11.97
N LEU A 32 22.26 20.89 12.24
CA LEU A 32 21.18 20.36 11.40
C LEU A 32 21.22 20.97 10.00
N ILE A 33 21.51 22.28 9.89
CA ILE A 33 21.65 22.97 8.61
C ILE A 33 22.82 22.38 7.82
N ILE A 34 23.98 22.19 8.47
CA ILE A 34 25.16 21.61 7.84
C ILE A 34 24.85 20.18 7.34
N ASP A 35 24.24 19.35 8.18
CA ASP A 35 23.90 17.97 7.82
C ASP A 35 22.89 17.92 6.67
N LEU A 36 21.91 18.82 6.66
CA LEU A 36 20.90 18.90 5.62
C LEU A 36 21.52 19.31 4.28
N VAL A 37 22.43 20.29 4.28
CA VAL A 37 23.17 20.69 3.07
C VAL A 37 24.11 19.58 2.58
N GLN A 38 24.69 18.79 3.48
CA GLN A 38 25.53 17.67 3.09
C GLN A 38 24.74 16.51 2.49
N LYS A 39 23.62 16.12 3.12
CA LYS A 39 22.83 14.94 2.75
C LYS A 39 21.91 15.16 1.56
N LEU A 40 21.36 16.37 1.38
CA LEU A 40 20.48 16.66 0.25
C LEU A 40 21.24 17.23 -0.95
N PRO A 41 20.84 16.87 -2.19
CA PRO A 41 21.31 17.52 -3.40
C PRO A 41 20.95 19.01 -3.43
N GLU A 42 21.88 19.86 -3.89
CA GLU A 42 21.67 21.32 -3.99
C GLU A 42 20.41 21.72 -4.80
N PRO A 43 20.08 21.09 -5.94
CA PRO A 43 18.86 21.43 -6.68
C PRO A 43 17.58 21.25 -5.85
N ILE A 44 17.51 20.17 -5.06
CA ILE A 44 16.36 19.85 -4.20
C ILE A 44 16.27 20.86 -3.05
N LEU A 45 17.42 21.28 -2.50
CA LEU A 45 17.46 22.31 -1.46
C LEU A 45 16.92 23.63 -1.96
N LEU A 46 17.39 24.09 -3.13
CA LEU A 46 16.89 25.32 -3.75
C LEU A 46 15.40 25.21 -4.03
N GLU A 47 14.95 24.10 -4.63
CA GLU A 47 13.53 23.88 -4.89
C GLU A 47 12.69 23.85 -3.60
N THR A 48 13.23 23.30 -2.52
CA THR A 48 12.59 23.30 -1.19
C THR A 48 12.44 24.71 -0.66
N LEU A 49 13.49 25.53 -0.76
CA LEU A 49 13.49 26.91 -0.32
C LEU A 49 12.55 27.78 -1.18
N ASP A 50 12.48 27.52 -2.48
CA ASP A 50 11.62 28.28 -3.39
C ASP A 50 10.14 27.93 -3.23
N ASN A 51 9.83 26.68 -2.91
CA ASN A 51 8.45 26.21 -2.85
C ASN A 51 7.89 26.22 -1.43
N LEU A 52 8.52 25.57 -0.45
CA LEU A 52 7.93 25.37 0.87
C LEU A 52 7.99 26.64 1.73
N LEU A 53 6.99 26.85 2.59
CA LEU A 53 7.05 27.93 3.58
C LEU A 53 8.06 27.58 4.67
N GLU A 54 8.65 28.61 5.27
CA GLU A 54 9.68 28.46 6.30
C GLU A 54 9.18 27.68 7.51
N ASP A 55 7.96 27.99 7.95
CA ASP A 55 7.33 27.30 9.07
C ASP A 55 7.07 25.82 8.76
N ASP A 56 6.77 25.46 7.52
CA ASP A 56 6.55 24.07 7.14
C ASP A 56 7.87 23.31 7.10
N ILE A 57 8.95 23.92 6.60
CA ILE A 57 10.30 23.35 6.63
C ILE A 57 10.72 23.06 8.08
N VAL A 58 10.58 24.06 8.96
CA VAL A 58 10.91 23.91 10.39
C VAL A 58 10.02 22.82 11.01
N TYR A 59 8.71 22.85 10.76
CA TYR A 59 7.77 21.88 11.29
C TYR A 59 8.15 20.43 10.91
N PHE A 60 8.45 20.17 9.64
CA PHE A 60 8.83 18.82 9.22
C PHE A 60 10.16 18.37 9.83
N LEU A 61 11.15 19.27 9.91
CA LEU A 61 12.44 18.97 10.53
C LEU A 61 12.36 18.68 12.03
N GLU A 62 11.43 19.31 12.75
CA GLU A 62 11.18 19.03 14.16
C GLU A 62 10.47 17.68 14.40
N LYS A 63 9.67 17.23 13.42
CA LYS A 63 8.81 16.04 13.57
C LYS A 63 9.37 14.77 12.96
N PHE A 64 10.34 14.87 12.07
CA PHE A 64 10.97 13.72 11.44
C PHE A 64 12.49 13.70 11.62
N PRO A 65 13.09 12.51 11.76
CA PRO A 65 14.53 12.35 11.62
C PRO A 65 15.02 12.88 10.26
N LEU A 66 16.24 13.39 10.22
CA LEU A 66 16.81 13.98 9.01
C LEU A 66 16.85 12.98 7.85
N GLU A 67 17.10 11.69 8.12
CA GLU A 67 17.12 10.62 7.12
C GLU A 67 15.76 10.49 6.41
N VAL A 68 14.67 10.63 7.17
CA VAL A 68 13.31 10.59 6.63
C VAL A 68 13.03 11.83 5.78
N ILE A 69 13.46 13.01 6.24
CA ILE A 69 13.33 14.25 5.44
C ILE A 69 14.09 14.15 4.12
N VAL A 70 15.30 13.61 4.16
CA VAL A 70 16.12 13.38 2.96
C VAL A 70 15.38 12.45 2.00
N GLN A 71 14.84 11.34 2.51
CA GLN A 71 14.09 10.37 1.71
C GLN A 71 12.84 11.00 1.06
N ILE A 72 12.02 11.70 1.86
CA ILE A 72 10.81 12.38 1.37
C ILE A 72 11.17 13.38 0.26
N SER A 73 12.20 14.19 0.48
CA SER A 73 12.59 15.26 -0.46
C SER A 73 13.15 14.74 -1.78
N ILE A 74 13.72 13.52 -1.78
CA ILE A 74 14.21 12.87 -3.01
C ILE A 74 13.06 12.16 -3.75
N THR A 75 12.09 11.61 -3.03
CA THR A 75 10.97 10.88 -3.63
C THR A 75 9.87 11.80 -4.14
N ILE A 76 9.62 12.91 -3.45
CA ILE A 76 8.52 13.83 -3.77
C ILE A 76 9.10 15.21 -4.05
N PRO A 77 8.79 15.82 -5.20
CA PRO A 77 9.18 17.19 -5.48
C PRO A 77 8.67 18.14 -4.39
N PRO A 78 9.48 19.09 -3.91
CA PRO A 78 9.03 20.08 -2.93
C PRO A 78 7.80 20.88 -3.36
N SER A 79 7.61 21.13 -4.66
CA SER A 79 6.39 21.75 -5.18
C SER A 79 5.14 20.92 -4.90
N ASP A 80 5.26 19.60 -4.93
CA ASP A 80 4.17 18.67 -4.69
C ASP A 80 3.90 18.48 -3.19
N VAL A 81 4.96 18.48 -2.36
CA VAL A 81 4.82 18.58 -0.90
C VAL A 81 4.04 19.85 -0.53
N ARG A 82 4.35 20.99 -1.16
CA ARG A 82 3.59 22.23 -0.95
C ARG A 82 2.12 22.06 -1.29
N LYS A 83 1.79 21.51 -2.45
CA LYS A 83 0.39 21.29 -2.84
C LYS A 83 -0.35 20.43 -1.83
N MET A 84 0.28 19.34 -1.37
CA MET A 84 -0.33 18.49 -0.35
C MET A 84 -0.56 19.24 0.96
N VAL A 85 0.40 20.05 1.41
CA VAL A 85 0.23 20.86 2.62
C VAL A 85 -0.89 21.89 2.47
N LEU A 86 -1.01 22.54 1.30
CA LEU A 86 -2.05 23.52 1.04
C LEU A 86 -3.45 22.90 1.01
N GLU A 87 -3.60 21.74 0.37
CA GLU A 87 -4.90 21.11 0.13
C GLU A 87 -5.36 20.21 1.29
N LEU A 88 -4.42 19.53 1.96
CA LEU A 88 -4.71 18.53 3.00
C LEU A 88 -4.32 19.03 4.41
N GLY A 89 -3.45 20.02 4.51
CA GLY A 89 -2.86 20.46 5.77
C GLY A 89 -1.65 19.61 6.18
N ARG A 90 -0.65 20.29 6.76
CA ARG A 90 0.60 19.65 7.21
C ARG A 90 0.40 18.60 8.31
N GLU A 91 -0.58 18.79 9.19
CA GLU A 91 -0.85 17.87 10.30
C GLU A 91 -1.45 16.56 9.80
N GLU A 92 -2.44 16.62 8.90
CA GLU A 92 -3.04 15.42 8.31
C GLU A 92 -2.03 14.64 7.46
N LEU A 93 -1.19 15.37 6.70
CA LEU A 93 -0.13 14.76 5.90
C LEU A 93 0.84 13.99 6.80
N LEU A 94 1.30 14.63 7.88
CA LEU A 94 2.24 14.04 8.84
C LEU A 94 1.62 12.84 9.56
N GLU A 95 0.39 12.96 10.04
CA GLU A 95 -0.30 11.89 10.74
C GLU A 95 -0.50 10.67 9.81
N SER A 96 -0.87 10.90 8.54
CA SER A 96 -1.01 9.80 7.58
C SER A 96 0.33 9.13 7.29
N LEU A 97 1.40 9.90 7.08
CA LEU A 97 2.75 9.36 6.87
C LEU A 97 3.20 8.47 8.04
N GLN A 98 2.95 8.91 9.27
CA GLN A 98 3.31 8.14 10.47
C GLN A 98 2.45 6.87 10.63
N LYS A 99 1.13 6.97 10.41
CA LYS A 99 0.22 5.83 10.58
C LYS A 99 0.39 4.77 9.51
N VAL A 100 0.51 5.15 8.24
CA VAL A 100 0.73 4.22 7.13
C VAL A 100 2.17 3.68 7.13
N GLY A 101 3.12 4.48 7.63
CA GLY A 101 4.55 4.25 7.55
C GLY A 101 5.16 4.99 6.36
N ILE A 102 6.35 5.57 6.56
CA ILE A 102 7.03 6.42 5.58
C ILE A 102 7.26 5.68 4.27
N ASP A 103 7.97 4.55 4.30
CA ASP A 103 8.32 3.81 3.08
C ASP A 103 7.10 3.42 2.26
N LYS A 104 6.07 2.90 2.94
CA LYS A 104 4.83 2.50 2.31
C LYS A 104 4.10 3.67 1.68
N SER A 105 4.02 4.80 2.39
CA SER A 105 3.37 6.01 1.88
C SER A 105 4.09 6.54 0.65
N LEU A 106 5.41 6.63 0.71
CA LEU A 106 6.24 7.12 -0.40
C LEU A 106 6.06 6.26 -1.65
N ILE A 107 6.08 4.93 -1.52
CA ILE A 107 5.86 4.02 -2.66
C ILE A 107 4.44 4.17 -3.23
N LEU A 108 3.43 4.30 -2.37
CA LEU A 108 2.05 4.48 -2.82
C LEU A 108 1.87 5.82 -3.55
N TRP A 109 2.46 6.90 -3.03
CA TRP A 109 2.37 8.23 -3.62
C TRP A 109 3.13 8.33 -4.93
N GLU A 110 4.32 7.76 -5.03
CA GLU A 110 5.07 7.69 -6.30
C GLU A 110 4.25 6.98 -7.38
N LYS A 111 3.62 5.85 -7.04
CA LYS A 111 2.77 5.10 -7.98
C LYS A 111 1.49 5.83 -8.38
N LEU A 112 0.90 6.58 -7.44
CA LEU A 112 -0.37 7.28 -7.66
C LEU A 112 -0.19 8.63 -8.34
N GLY A 113 0.89 9.32 -8.03
CA GLY A 113 1.08 10.73 -8.32
C GLY A 113 0.31 11.62 -7.33
N THR A 114 0.95 12.74 -6.96
CA THR A 114 0.47 13.71 -5.97
C THR A 114 -0.97 14.16 -6.21
N ASP A 115 -1.30 14.58 -7.43
CA ASP A 115 -2.63 15.12 -7.75
C ASP A 115 -3.75 14.09 -7.52
N ARG A 116 -3.46 12.81 -7.78
CA ARG A 116 -4.45 11.74 -7.56
C ARG A 116 -4.61 11.44 -6.08
N VAL A 117 -3.52 11.47 -5.31
CA VAL A 117 -3.57 11.32 -3.85
C VAL A 117 -4.41 12.45 -3.24
N ILE A 118 -4.15 13.71 -3.63
CA ILE A 118 -4.91 14.87 -3.15
C ILE A 118 -6.40 14.71 -3.50
N LYS A 119 -6.72 14.44 -4.77
CA LYS A 119 -8.13 14.23 -5.20
C LYS A 119 -8.81 13.13 -4.41
N LEU A 120 -8.13 12.01 -4.18
CA LEU A 120 -8.67 10.89 -3.43
C LEU A 120 -8.92 11.28 -1.96
N ALA A 121 -7.98 12.01 -1.35
CA ALA A 121 -8.06 12.48 0.03
C ALA A 121 -9.19 13.49 0.22
N LEU A 122 -9.37 14.43 -0.71
CA LEU A 122 -10.48 15.37 -0.68
C LEU A 122 -11.84 14.67 -0.86
N ALA A 123 -11.91 13.64 -1.69
CA ALA A 123 -13.15 12.91 -1.95
C ALA A 123 -13.55 11.94 -0.81
N SER A 124 -12.57 11.30 -0.16
CA SER A 124 -12.81 10.22 0.82
C SER A 124 -12.48 10.59 2.27
N GLY A 125 -11.77 11.69 2.48
CA GLY A 125 -11.13 12.05 3.75
C GLY A 125 -9.83 11.28 3.98
N MET A 126 -8.78 12.00 4.36
CA MET A 126 -7.44 11.42 4.57
C MET A 126 -7.45 10.31 5.62
N SER A 127 -8.18 10.50 6.73
CA SER A 127 -8.32 9.50 7.79
C SER A 127 -8.86 8.15 7.32
N GLN A 128 -9.83 8.14 6.39
CA GLN A 128 -10.36 6.89 5.84
C GLN A 128 -9.32 6.21 4.95
N LEU A 129 -8.62 6.97 4.11
CA LEU A 129 -7.56 6.45 3.26
C LEU A 129 -6.41 5.87 4.06
N THR A 130 -6.00 6.55 5.15
CA THR A 130 -4.98 6.05 6.08
C THR A 130 -5.38 4.68 6.64
N LYS A 131 -6.65 4.47 7.02
CA LYS A 131 -7.13 3.16 7.53
C LYS A 131 -7.08 2.04 6.48
N ILE A 132 -7.36 2.37 5.21
CA ILE A 132 -7.28 1.39 4.12
C ILE A 132 -5.82 1.10 3.81
N ALA A 133 -5.02 2.15 3.64
CA ALA A 133 -3.60 2.06 3.32
C ALA A 133 -2.83 1.33 4.42
N THR A 134 -3.25 1.41 5.68
CA THR A 134 -2.67 0.58 6.76
C THR A 134 -3.08 -0.88 6.68
N SER A 135 -4.29 -1.16 6.18
CA SER A 135 -4.84 -2.53 6.12
C SER A 135 -4.41 -3.33 4.90
N LEU A 136 -4.11 -2.68 3.77
CA LEU A 136 -3.71 -3.33 2.51
C LEU A 136 -2.20 -3.30 2.32
N THR A 137 -1.60 -4.28 1.64
CA THR A 137 -0.20 -4.16 1.21
C THR A 137 -0.02 -3.14 0.07
N VAL A 138 1.22 -2.82 -0.27
CA VAL A 138 1.52 -1.96 -1.42
C VAL A 138 1.05 -2.62 -2.72
N GLU A 139 1.24 -3.93 -2.84
CA GLU A 139 0.85 -4.75 -4.00
C GLU A 139 -0.67 -4.80 -4.13
N GLU A 140 -1.38 -5.03 -3.03
CA GLU A 140 -2.84 -5.03 -2.99
C GLU A 140 -3.41 -3.66 -3.38
N SER A 141 -2.87 -2.60 -2.80
CA SER A 141 -3.27 -1.22 -3.14
C SER A 141 -3.04 -0.94 -4.63
N SER A 142 -1.84 -1.29 -5.14
CA SER A 142 -1.49 -1.12 -6.56
C SER A 142 -2.44 -1.91 -7.47
N LYS A 143 -2.75 -3.16 -7.10
CA LYS A 143 -3.63 -4.04 -7.87
C LYS A 143 -5.06 -3.50 -7.91
N TRP A 144 -5.57 -2.99 -6.80
CA TRP A 144 -6.88 -2.31 -6.78
C TRP A 144 -6.90 -1.16 -7.79
N ILE A 145 -5.93 -0.24 -7.67
CA ILE A 145 -5.87 0.95 -8.53
C ILE A 145 -5.78 0.56 -10.01
N GLN A 146 -5.03 -0.50 -10.35
CA GLN A 146 -4.90 -0.99 -11.73
C GLN A 146 -6.18 -1.62 -12.26
N GLU A 147 -6.89 -2.42 -11.46
CA GLU A 147 -8.08 -3.15 -11.92
C GLU A 147 -9.37 -2.32 -11.90
N ARG A 148 -9.51 -1.39 -10.94
CA ARG A 148 -10.74 -0.60 -10.74
C ARG A 148 -10.60 0.88 -11.09
N GLY A 149 -9.38 1.39 -11.04
CA GLY A 149 -9.13 2.81 -11.02
C GLY A 149 -9.24 3.39 -9.61
N ILE A 150 -8.57 4.52 -9.41
CA ILE A 150 -8.54 5.25 -8.14
C ILE A 150 -9.91 5.91 -7.83
N ASP A 151 -10.64 6.30 -8.88
CA ASP A 151 -11.88 7.09 -8.77
C ASP A 151 -13.05 6.30 -8.21
N GLU A 152 -12.95 4.97 -8.16
CA GLU A 152 -14.00 4.13 -7.57
C GLU A 152 -13.84 3.94 -6.06
N ILE A 153 -12.64 4.20 -5.52
CA ILE A 153 -12.38 4.07 -4.08
C ILE A 153 -13.34 4.95 -3.26
N PRO A 154 -13.55 6.24 -3.57
CA PRO A 154 -14.52 7.08 -2.84
C PRO A 154 -15.93 6.49 -2.86
N VAL A 155 -16.38 5.97 -4.00
CA VAL A 155 -17.71 5.38 -4.15
C VAL A 155 -17.89 4.17 -3.24
N PHE A 156 -16.86 3.31 -3.16
CA PHE A 156 -16.89 2.17 -2.24
C PHE A 156 -16.88 2.61 -0.78
N LEU A 157 -16.12 3.65 -0.43
CA LEU A 157 -16.02 4.12 0.94
C LEU A 157 -17.27 4.83 1.43
N GLU A 158 -17.87 5.66 0.59
CA GLU A 158 -19.15 6.30 0.88
C GLU A 158 -20.24 5.24 1.14
N PHE A 159 -20.25 4.17 0.34
CA PHE A 159 -21.31 3.18 0.44
C PHE A 159 -21.08 2.10 1.50
N PHE A 160 -19.93 1.43 1.47
CA PHE A 160 -19.64 0.34 2.41
C PHE A 160 -19.17 0.87 3.75
N GLY A 161 -18.49 2.02 3.77
CA GLY A 161 -17.70 2.44 4.91
C GLY A 161 -16.37 1.68 4.96
N VAL A 162 -15.34 2.38 5.46
CA VAL A 162 -13.98 1.86 5.53
C VAL A 162 -13.86 0.56 6.33
N ASP A 163 -14.55 0.46 7.46
CA ASP A 163 -14.43 -0.70 8.35
C ASP A 163 -15.05 -1.96 7.74
N ASN A 164 -16.16 -1.83 7.01
CA ASN A 164 -16.77 -2.96 6.31
C ASN A 164 -15.93 -3.42 5.13
N MET A 165 -15.30 -2.49 4.39
CA MET A 165 -14.35 -2.84 3.33
C MET A 165 -13.16 -3.62 3.88
N ILE A 166 -12.56 -3.13 4.97
CA ILE A 166 -11.46 -3.83 5.63
C ILE A 166 -11.90 -5.21 6.13
N SER A 167 -13.10 -5.30 6.72
CA SER A 167 -13.67 -6.59 7.17
C SER A 167 -13.89 -7.55 6.00
N LEU A 168 -14.35 -7.06 4.85
CA LEU A 168 -14.53 -7.86 3.63
C LEU A 168 -13.19 -8.46 3.16
N PHE A 169 -12.15 -7.62 3.05
CA PHE A 169 -10.82 -8.08 2.65
C PHE A 169 -10.23 -9.09 3.62
N LYS A 170 -10.39 -8.88 4.93
CA LYS A 170 -9.92 -9.82 5.95
C LYS A 170 -10.69 -11.15 5.93
N THR A 171 -11.99 -11.11 5.64
CA THR A 171 -12.84 -12.32 5.68
C THR A 171 -12.66 -13.20 4.44
N LEU A 172 -12.58 -12.60 3.25
CA LEU A 172 -12.53 -13.33 1.98
C LEU A 172 -11.11 -13.49 1.42
N GLY A 173 -10.16 -12.70 1.93
CA GLY A 173 -8.88 -12.45 1.26
C GLY A 173 -9.03 -11.37 0.18
N PHE A 174 -7.98 -10.58 -0.01
CA PHE A 174 -7.98 -9.45 -0.94
C PHE A 174 -8.36 -9.85 -2.36
N ASP A 175 -7.70 -10.87 -2.93
CA ASP A 175 -7.94 -11.30 -4.31
C ASP A 175 -9.40 -11.75 -4.55
N THR A 176 -9.97 -12.51 -3.61
CA THR A 176 -11.35 -12.98 -3.71
C THR A 176 -12.33 -11.84 -3.59
N ALA A 177 -12.12 -10.93 -2.64
CA ALA A 177 -12.95 -9.74 -2.47
C ALA A 177 -12.89 -8.84 -3.70
N LEU A 178 -11.70 -8.60 -4.25
CA LEU A 178 -11.52 -7.82 -5.47
C LEU A 178 -12.19 -8.48 -6.68
N ALA A 179 -12.08 -9.80 -6.83
CA ALA A 179 -12.77 -10.54 -7.88
C ALA A 179 -14.31 -10.44 -7.76
N LEU A 180 -14.86 -10.48 -6.55
CA LEU A 180 -16.29 -10.27 -6.31
C LEU A 180 -16.70 -8.84 -6.65
N ILE A 181 -15.91 -7.85 -6.23
CA ILE A 181 -16.07 -6.45 -6.60
C ILE A 181 -16.06 -6.31 -8.13
N ASN A 182 -15.16 -7.00 -8.84
CA ASN A 182 -15.06 -7.03 -10.31
C ASN A 182 -16.30 -7.59 -10.99
N GLN A 183 -16.83 -8.71 -10.50
CA GLN A 183 -17.98 -9.35 -11.14
C GLN A 183 -19.30 -8.63 -10.88
N LEU A 184 -19.47 -8.08 -9.67
CA LEU A 184 -20.72 -7.46 -9.27
C LEU A 184 -20.74 -5.96 -9.58
N GLY A 185 -19.60 -5.28 -9.47
CA GLY A 185 -19.50 -3.83 -9.44
C GLY A 185 -20.08 -3.23 -8.15
N ALA A 186 -19.78 -1.95 -7.88
CA ALA A 186 -20.25 -1.27 -6.68
C ALA A 186 -21.77 -1.42 -6.51
N LYS A 187 -22.56 -1.05 -7.53
CA LYS A 187 -24.02 -1.04 -7.47
C LYS A 187 -24.68 -2.37 -7.11
N LYS A 188 -24.28 -3.49 -7.74
CA LYS A 188 -24.90 -4.77 -7.41
C LYS A 188 -24.46 -5.25 -6.03
N MET A 189 -23.22 -4.99 -5.63
CA MET A 189 -22.79 -5.26 -4.26
C MET A 189 -23.62 -4.46 -3.25
N MET A 190 -24.02 -3.23 -3.57
CA MET A 190 -24.93 -2.43 -2.74
C MET A 190 -26.27 -3.11 -2.54
N GLU A 191 -26.91 -3.50 -3.64
CA GLU A 191 -28.22 -4.14 -3.62
C GLU A 191 -28.19 -5.47 -2.85
N ILE A 192 -27.12 -6.24 -3.04
CA ILE A 192 -26.93 -7.51 -2.33
C ILE A 192 -26.70 -7.27 -0.83
N SER A 193 -25.82 -6.33 -0.47
CA SER A 193 -25.55 -5.98 0.93
C SER A 193 -26.82 -5.57 1.67
N LYS A 194 -27.63 -4.70 1.06
CA LYS A 194 -28.91 -4.25 1.64
C LYS A 194 -29.93 -5.40 1.76
N LYS A 195 -29.98 -6.31 0.79
CA LYS A 195 -30.83 -7.50 0.87
C LYS A 195 -30.36 -8.43 1.99
N ILE A 196 -29.05 -8.70 2.07
CA ILE A 196 -28.45 -9.54 3.12
C ILE A 196 -28.70 -8.96 4.51
N SER A 197 -28.52 -7.65 4.71
CA SER A 197 -28.76 -7.02 6.02
C SER A 197 -30.22 -7.06 6.46
N SER A 198 -31.16 -7.10 5.50
CA SER A 198 -32.59 -7.30 5.78
C SER A 198 -32.96 -8.76 6.07
N MET A 199 -32.08 -9.72 5.79
CA MET A 199 -32.33 -11.14 6.05
C MET A 199 -32.04 -11.46 7.52
N LYS A 200 -32.94 -12.21 8.16
CA LYS A 200 -32.71 -12.78 9.50
C LYS A 200 -31.77 -13.98 9.40
N LEU A 201 -30.50 -13.72 9.13
CA LEU A 201 -29.47 -14.74 9.03
C LEU A 201 -29.12 -15.27 10.43
N ALA A 202 -28.89 -16.58 10.52
CA ALA A 202 -28.38 -17.18 11.75
C ALA A 202 -26.97 -16.68 12.02
N ALA A 203 -26.68 -16.33 13.28
CA ALA A 203 -25.39 -15.78 13.71
C ALA A 203 -24.18 -16.71 13.49
N LYS A 204 -24.42 -17.99 13.19
CA LYS A 204 -23.39 -18.97 12.86
C LYS A 204 -23.71 -19.60 11.51
N VAL A 205 -22.78 -19.47 10.58
CA VAL A 205 -22.79 -20.25 9.34
C VAL A 205 -22.59 -21.71 9.73
N PRO A 206 -23.47 -22.64 9.31
CA PRO A 206 -23.27 -24.06 9.58
C PRO A 206 -21.95 -24.54 8.98
N ASN A 207 -21.13 -25.22 9.77
CA ASN A 207 -19.87 -25.83 9.33
C ASN A 207 -20.05 -26.90 8.22
N THR A 208 -21.28 -27.16 7.77
CA THR A 208 -21.66 -28.14 6.75
C THR A 208 -21.69 -27.59 5.32
N ILE A 209 -21.45 -26.30 5.10
CA ILE A 209 -21.64 -25.67 3.78
C ILE A 209 -20.50 -25.99 2.77
N HIS A 210 -19.41 -26.63 3.18
CA HIS A 210 -18.42 -27.17 2.24
C HIS A 210 -18.39 -28.69 2.26
N LEU A 211 -19.02 -29.27 1.23
CA LEU A 211 -18.43 -30.28 0.33
C LEU A 211 -19.51 -30.61 -0.71
N LEU A 212 -19.49 -29.94 -1.87
CA LEU A 212 -19.96 -30.62 -3.09
C LEU A 212 -19.22 -31.97 -3.11
N PRO A 213 -19.92 -33.11 -3.18
CA PRO A 213 -19.25 -34.39 -3.18
C PRO A 213 -18.31 -34.41 -4.38
N SER A 214 -17.00 -34.37 -4.11
CA SER A 214 -16.03 -34.73 -5.13
C SER A 214 -16.48 -36.10 -5.63
N LYS A 215 -16.78 -36.17 -6.93
CA LYS A 215 -17.20 -37.41 -7.57
C LYS A 215 -16.15 -38.46 -7.19
N LYS A 216 -16.50 -39.33 -6.26
CA LYS A 216 -15.70 -40.49 -5.88
C LYS A 216 -15.42 -41.20 -7.20
N LYS A 217 -14.15 -41.25 -7.60
CA LYS A 217 -13.67 -42.17 -8.64
C LYS A 217 -14.29 -43.54 -8.34
N PRO A 218 -14.89 -44.22 -9.33
CA PRO A 218 -15.59 -45.47 -9.07
C PRO A 218 -14.60 -46.46 -8.47
N LYS A 219 -14.91 -46.93 -7.26
CA LYS A 219 -14.20 -48.03 -6.61
C LYS A 219 -14.23 -49.22 -7.56
N SER A 220 -13.06 -49.66 -7.99
CA SER A 220 -12.88 -50.93 -8.66
C SER A 220 -13.53 -52.03 -7.82
N LYS A 221 -14.47 -52.75 -8.43
CA LYS A 221 -15.14 -53.90 -7.83
C LYS A 221 -14.07 -54.94 -7.47
N LYS A 222 -14.04 -55.35 -6.20
CA LYS A 222 -13.33 -56.54 -5.72
C LYS A 222 -13.80 -57.76 -6.52
N GLY A 223 -12.97 -58.19 -7.47
CA GLY A 223 -13.04 -59.50 -8.10
C GLY A 223 -12.22 -60.50 -7.30
N LYS A 224 -12.93 -61.43 -6.67
CA LYS A 224 -12.51 -62.67 -6.00
C LYS A 224 -11.08 -63.16 -6.31
N GLN A 225 -10.26 -63.30 -5.26
CA GLN A 225 -9.12 -64.22 -5.26
C GLN A 225 -9.63 -65.65 -5.49
N ALA A 226 -9.36 -66.19 -6.67
CA ALA A 226 -9.51 -67.59 -6.98
C ALA A 226 -8.13 -68.22 -7.23
N LYS A 227 -7.74 -69.08 -6.29
CA LYS A 227 -6.89 -70.28 -6.41
C LYS A 227 -5.71 -70.24 -7.39
N ARG A 228 -4.51 -70.18 -6.80
CA ARG A 228 -3.27 -70.81 -7.30
C ARG A 228 -3.58 -72.19 -7.93
N LYS A 229 -3.36 -72.34 -9.22
CA LYS A 229 -3.01 -73.62 -9.85
C LYS A 229 -1.64 -73.48 -10.48
N LYS A 230 -0.66 -74.13 -9.85
CA LYS A 230 0.67 -74.39 -10.39
C LYS A 230 0.52 -75.32 -11.59
N THR A 231 0.91 -74.87 -12.78
CA THR A 231 1.14 -75.71 -13.94
C THR A 231 2.43 -76.52 -13.69
N LYS A 232 2.29 -77.84 -13.57
CA LYS A 232 3.39 -78.81 -13.68
C LYS A 232 3.25 -79.50 -15.05
N VAL A 233 4.23 -79.31 -15.94
CA VAL A 233 4.56 -80.21 -17.05
C VAL A 233 6.09 -80.27 -17.09
N LYS A 234 6.72 -81.28 -16.45
CA LYS A 234 7.41 -82.43 -17.06
C LYS A 234 8.28 -82.07 -18.27
N SER A 235 9.58 -81.85 -18.06
CA SER A 235 10.70 -82.82 -18.14
C SER A 235 11.32 -82.93 -19.53
N LYS A 236 12.58 -82.53 -19.67
CA LYS A 236 13.67 -83.39 -20.17
C LYS A 236 15.01 -82.68 -19.96
N ARG A 237 15.98 -83.48 -19.53
CA ARG A 237 17.36 -83.14 -19.20
C ARG A 237 18.25 -83.66 -20.35
N LYS A 238 19.39 -83.01 -20.54
CA LYS A 238 20.58 -83.39 -21.37
C LYS A 238 20.41 -83.12 -22.87
N SER A 239 21.41 -82.68 -23.63
CA SER A 239 22.84 -82.41 -23.39
C SER A 239 23.38 -81.66 -24.62
N LYS A 240 24.38 -80.80 -24.42
CA LYS A 240 25.24 -80.26 -25.48
C LYS A 240 25.95 -81.38 -26.24
N PRO A 241 26.25 -81.14 -27.51
CA PRO A 241 27.64 -81.06 -27.96
C PRO A 241 28.12 -79.60 -28.05
#